data_AF-A0A8J7TXP9-F1
#
_entry.id   AF-A0A8J7TXP9-F1
#
_cell.length_a   1.000
_cell.length_b   1.000
_cell.length_c   1.000
_cell.angle_alpha   90.00
_cell.angle_beta   90.00
_cell.angle_gamma   90.00
#
_symmetry.space_group_name_H-M   'P 1'
#
loop_
_entity.id
_entity.type
_entity.pdbx_description
1 polymer ?
#
loop_
_entity_poly.entity_id
_entity_poly.type
_entity_poly.pdbx_seq_one_letter_code
_entity_poly.pdbx_strand_id
1 'polypeptide(L)'
;YYVYTFRLIGRRDDPSVASWAGIAGADPRKRVGVLRGSASQKYLEARYGDTIDLVPTETVTEQLDLVRDRRLDATVQDSPAAAYYVQEGRYPALRVVDEPVGTGYYVILTRPGDGALRERLNEGIRKAVRTGRLKALYQKYGLWDANQQRLSYLAEQPWPDVAEEIKPQEGDVQPAVSIRFSAIVGNLFRAAGMTLALAVASFPLAVLIGIVVSLGRVYGPWPVRALATAYVEVIRGTPLLLQLFVIFYLVPQLGVWSGSETLTALLSFPPFVAGVLGLAINYSAAEAENYRAGLLAIPRGQTEAALALGMTPATALRRVVLPQAVRIVIPPVTNDFIALFKDTAVCSTILIVELTGLYYQYKTYPGVVVELAAAIAALYLLMSYPMAVLARQLERRMARGAKP
;
A
#
# COMPACT_ATOMS: atom_id res chain seq x y z
N TYR A 1 24.87 -16.72 14.25
CA TYR A 1 26.00 -16.82 13.32
C TYR A 1 26.54 -15.46 12.89
N TYR A 2 25.72 -14.41 12.74
CA TYR A 2 26.19 -13.03 12.49
C TYR A 2 25.54 -12.10 13.52
N VAL A 3 26.26 -11.11 14.04
CA VAL A 3 25.70 -10.07 14.91
C VAL A 3 25.34 -8.88 14.05
N TYR A 4 24.06 -8.52 13.95
CA TYR A 4 23.63 -7.34 13.18
C TYR A 4 23.34 -6.17 14.10
N THR A 5 23.41 -4.97 13.51
CA THR A 5 22.95 -3.72 14.13
C THR A 5 21.95 -3.05 13.20
N PHE A 6 21.13 -2.13 13.73
CA PHE A 6 20.24 -1.32 12.90
C PHE A 6 20.97 -0.08 12.39
N ARG A 7 20.74 0.22 11.12
CA ARG A 7 21.30 1.35 10.39
C ARG A 7 20.15 2.18 9.84
N LEU A 8 20.13 3.46 10.23
CA LEU A 8 19.24 4.44 9.62
C LEU A 8 19.81 4.84 8.27
N ILE A 9 18.96 4.87 7.25
CA ILE A 9 19.31 5.27 5.90
C ILE A 9 18.40 6.42 5.49
N GLY A 10 19.01 7.50 5.01
CA GLY A 10 18.33 8.67 4.50
C GLY A 10 18.96 9.14 3.20
N ARG A 11 18.37 10.15 2.57
CA ARG A 11 18.97 10.75 1.37
C ARG A 11 20.18 11.61 1.73
N ARG A 12 21.11 11.75 0.78
CA ARG A 12 22.30 12.61 0.93
C ARG A 12 21.96 14.10 0.93
N ASP A 13 20.96 14.48 0.14
CA ASP A 13 20.49 15.86 -0.03
C ASP A 13 19.48 16.29 1.05
N ASP A 14 19.07 15.39 1.95
CA ASP A 14 18.11 15.67 3.01
C ASP A 14 18.82 15.83 4.38
N PRO A 15 19.00 17.07 4.87
CA PRO A 15 19.60 17.32 6.16
C PRO A 15 18.64 17.07 7.33
N SER A 16 17.33 16.92 7.08
CA SER A 16 16.36 16.72 8.15
C SER A 16 16.58 15.37 8.84
N VAL A 17 17.02 14.35 8.10
CA VAL A 17 17.36 13.02 8.63
C VAL A 17 18.86 12.96 8.92
N ALA A 18 19.28 13.62 10.00
CA ALA A 18 20.69 13.70 10.40
C ALA A 18 21.07 12.73 11.53
N SER A 19 20.11 12.26 12.33
CA SER A 19 20.34 11.37 13.47
C SER A 19 19.10 10.52 13.81
N TRP A 20 19.27 9.52 14.67
CA TRP A 20 18.14 8.75 15.24
C TRP A 20 17.18 9.60 16.07
N ALA A 21 17.66 10.68 16.67
CA ALA A 21 16.79 11.65 17.35
C ALA A 21 16.05 12.53 16.33
N GLY A 22 16.71 12.89 15.22
CA GLY A 22 16.17 13.77 14.19
C GLY A 22 15.06 13.16 13.33
N ILE A 23 14.74 11.87 13.49
CA ILE A 23 13.54 11.28 12.89
C ILE A 23 12.29 11.45 13.75
N ALA A 24 12.43 11.73 15.05
CA ALA A 24 11.33 11.88 15.99
C ALA A 24 10.91 13.35 16.16
N GLY A 25 9.61 13.58 16.44
CA GLY A 25 9.11 14.88 16.86
C GLY A 25 8.96 15.93 15.75
N ALA A 26 9.06 15.54 14.48
CA ALA A 26 8.74 16.40 13.35
C ALA A 26 7.21 16.57 13.18
N ASP A 27 6.79 17.74 12.71
CA ASP A 27 5.41 18.00 12.26
C ASP A 27 5.45 18.57 10.82
N PRO A 28 4.92 17.85 9.80
CA PRO A 28 4.32 16.52 9.89
C PRO A 28 5.32 15.43 10.31
N ARG A 29 4.81 14.33 10.86
CA ARG A 29 5.61 13.17 11.26
C ARG A 29 6.37 12.60 10.07
N LYS A 30 7.60 12.16 10.31
CA LYS A 30 8.42 11.54 9.25
C LYS A 30 7.92 10.15 8.94
N ARG A 31 7.92 9.81 7.65
CA ARG A 31 7.54 8.51 7.11
C ARG A 31 8.77 7.62 7.02
N VAL A 32 8.85 6.60 7.87
CA VAL A 32 10.04 5.74 7.98
C VAL A 32 9.71 4.31 7.54
N GLY A 33 10.40 3.84 6.50
CA GLY A 33 10.22 2.51 5.93
C GLY A 33 10.90 1.41 6.74
N VAL A 34 10.20 0.30 6.96
CA VAL A 34 10.76 -0.92 7.57
C VAL A 34 10.29 -2.17 6.84
N LEU A 35 11.10 -3.23 6.91
CA LEU A 35 10.70 -4.55 6.43
C LEU A 35 9.63 -5.11 7.37
N ARG A 36 8.51 -5.59 6.81
CA ARG A 36 7.39 -6.08 7.61
C ARG A 36 7.75 -7.30 8.46
N GLY A 37 7.33 -7.29 9.72
CA GLY A 37 7.57 -8.34 10.72
C GLY A 37 9.02 -8.43 11.20
N SER A 38 9.89 -7.53 10.76
CA SER A 38 11.33 -7.56 11.07
C SER A 38 11.63 -7.07 12.49
N ALA A 39 12.87 -7.34 12.93
CA ALA A 39 13.37 -6.82 14.18
C ALA A 39 13.47 -5.27 14.18
N SER A 40 13.74 -4.64 13.03
CA SER A 40 13.79 -3.17 12.92
C SER A 40 12.41 -2.54 13.06
N GLN A 41 11.35 -3.19 12.54
CA GLN A 41 9.97 -2.78 12.77
C GLN A 41 9.66 -2.76 14.27
N LYS A 42 9.91 -3.88 14.97
CA LYS A 42 9.66 -3.99 16.42
C LYS A 42 10.43 -2.95 17.22
N TYR A 43 11.69 -2.72 16.87
CA TYR A 43 12.54 -1.71 17.50
C TYR A 43 11.96 -0.29 17.34
N LEU A 44 11.57 0.09 16.12
CA LEU A 44 10.99 1.42 15.87
C LEU A 44 9.61 1.59 16.49
N GLU A 45 8.76 0.55 16.48
CA GLU A 45 7.45 0.62 17.15
C GLU A 45 7.61 0.85 18.65
N ALA A 46 8.54 0.13 19.30
CA ALA A 46 8.78 0.26 20.74
C ALA A 46 9.35 1.64 21.14
N ARG A 47 10.20 2.24 20.29
CA ARG A 47 10.95 3.47 20.66
C ARG A 47 10.39 4.75 20.05
N TYR A 48 9.75 4.67 18.88
CA TYR A 48 9.34 5.82 18.07
C TYR A 48 7.90 5.76 17.58
N GLY A 49 7.14 4.71 17.87
CA GLY A 49 5.81 4.46 17.27
C GLY A 49 4.81 5.61 17.36
N ASP A 50 4.89 6.44 18.41
CA ASP A 50 4.03 7.61 18.58
C ASP A 50 4.55 8.89 17.94
N THR A 51 5.78 8.88 17.41
CA THR A 51 6.49 10.08 16.93
C THR A 51 6.79 10.05 15.43
N ILE A 52 6.69 8.89 14.80
CA ILE A 52 6.93 8.69 13.36
C ILE A 52 5.75 7.96 12.71
N ASP A 53 5.62 8.15 11.40
CA ASP A 53 4.70 7.36 10.59
C ASP A 53 5.47 6.15 10.04
N LEU A 54 5.33 5.02 10.72
CA LEU A 54 5.98 3.77 10.33
C LEU A 54 5.32 3.20 9.06
N VAL A 55 6.10 2.87 8.04
CA VAL A 55 5.61 2.33 6.77
C VAL A 55 6.19 0.93 6.53
N PRO A 56 5.46 -0.15 6.85
CA PRO A 56 5.89 -1.51 6.56
C PRO A 56 5.86 -1.81 5.06
N THR A 57 6.89 -2.46 4.56
CA THR A 57 7.10 -2.84 3.15
C THR A 57 7.51 -4.31 3.04
N GLU A 58 7.51 -4.86 1.82
CA GLU A 58 7.76 -6.29 1.61
C GLU A 58 9.23 -6.60 1.29
N THR A 59 9.99 -5.64 0.73
CA THR A 59 11.40 -5.88 0.33
C THR A 59 12.33 -4.73 0.73
N VAL A 60 13.63 -5.02 0.83
CA VAL A 60 14.67 -4.02 1.11
C VAL A 60 14.80 -3.02 -0.04
N THR A 61 14.79 -3.49 -1.29
CA THR A 61 14.92 -2.63 -2.47
C THR A 61 13.75 -1.68 -2.61
N GLU A 62 12.53 -2.13 -2.34
CA GLU A 62 11.35 -1.25 -2.33
C GLU A 62 11.54 -0.09 -1.35
N GLN A 63 12.03 -0.35 -0.13
CA GLN A 63 12.25 0.71 0.86
C GLN A 63 13.27 1.75 0.38
N LEU A 64 14.38 1.28 -0.18
CA LEU A 64 15.45 2.14 -0.68
C LEU A 64 14.97 2.99 -1.87
N ASP A 65 14.22 2.38 -2.80
CA ASP A 65 13.59 3.09 -3.91
C ASP A 65 12.62 4.16 -3.41
N LEU A 66 11.78 3.84 -2.42
CA LEU A 66 10.83 4.79 -1.85
C LEU A 66 11.52 5.97 -1.13
N VAL A 67 12.67 5.75 -0.47
CA VAL A 67 13.46 6.84 0.14
C VAL A 67 14.13 7.68 -0.95
N ARG A 68 14.69 7.05 -1.99
CA ARG A 68 15.28 7.74 -3.15
C ARG A 68 14.25 8.62 -3.84
N ASP A 69 13.07 8.08 -4.09
CA ASP A 69 11.98 8.74 -4.83
C ASP A 69 11.18 9.72 -3.96
N ARG A 70 11.67 10.05 -2.76
CA ARG A 70 11.07 11.01 -1.83
C ARG A 70 9.66 10.65 -1.35
N ARG A 71 9.31 9.36 -1.40
CA ARG A 71 8.04 8.81 -0.90
C ARG A 71 8.13 8.37 0.56
N LEU A 72 9.35 8.20 1.06
CA LEU A 72 9.70 8.03 2.47
C LEU A 72 10.82 9.01 2.82
N ASP A 73 10.90 9.42 4.08
CA ASP A 73 11.96 10.29 4.58
C ASP A 73 13.22 9.48 4.91
N ALA A 74 13.05 8.29 5.47
CA ALA A 74 14.12 7.40 5.86
C ALA A 74 13.68 5.92 5.83
N THR A 75 14.64 5.01 5.96
CA THR A 75 14.39 3.58 6.22
C THR A 75 15.41 3.02 7.21
N VAL A 76 15.03 1.98 7.95
CA VAL A 76 15.94 1.28 8.85
C VAL A 76 16.20 -0.13 8.35
N GLN A 77 17.47 -0.42 8.09
CA GLN A 77 17.96 -1.71 7.61
C GLN A 77 18.94 -2.31 8.61
N ASP A 78 19.15 -3.62 8.54
CA ASP A 78 20.26 -4.23 9.26
C ASP A 78 21.62 -3.90 8.62
N SER A 79 22.70 -4.14 9.35
CA SER A 79 24.05 -3.81 8.89
C SER A 79 24.47 -4.49 7.59
N PRO A 80 24.19 -5.78 7.31
CA PRO A 80 24.50 -6.37 6.00
C PRO A 80 23.76 -5.72 4.83
N ALA A 81 22.46 -5.45 4.97
CA ALA A 81 21.69 -4.79 3.92
C ALA A 81 22.18 -3.37 3.66
N ALA A 82 22.48 -2.61 4.72
CA ALA A 82 23.04 -1.27 4.60
C ALA A 82 24.43 -1.27 3.93
N ALA A 83 25.28 -2.24 4.27
CA ALA A 83 26.59 -2.41 3.65
C ALA A 83 26.46 -2.69 2.14
N TYR A 84 25.66 -3.69 1.80
CA TYR A 84 25.48 -4.13 0.42
C TYR A 84 24.81 -3.05 -0.45
N TYR A 85 23.71 -2.44 -0.02
CA TYR A 85 22.98 -1.53 -0.90
C TYR A 85 23.49 -0.09 -0.90
N VAL A 86 23.94 0.42 0.25
CA VAL A 86 24.27 1.84 0.40
C VAL A 86 25.77 2.08 0.45
N GLN A 87 26.52 1.32 1.26
CA GLN A 87 27.96 1.55 1.43
C GLN A 87 28.77 1.08 0.21
N GLU A 88 28.36 0.00 -0.47
CA GLU A 88 28.94 -0.42 -1.75
C GLU A 88 28.46 0.43 -2.95
N GLY A 89 27.65 1.48 -2.73
CA GLY A 89 27.32 2.48 -3.74
C GLY A 89 26.23 2.10 -4.75
N ARG A 90 25.44 1.05 -4.49
CA ARG A 90 24.30 0.68 -5.37
C ARG A 90 23.18 1.71 -5.38
N TYR A 91 23.05 2.48 -4.28
CA TYR A 91 22.14 3.62 -4.15
C TYR A 91 22.92 4.91 -3.85
N PRO A 92 23.51 5.58 -4.87
CA PRO A 92 24.41 6.72 -4.65
C PRO A 92 23.72 7.94 -4.03
N ALA A 93 22.41 8.10 -4.25
CA ALA A 93 21.61 9.17 -3.65
C ALA A 93 21.37 9.00 -2.13
N LEU A 94 21.65 7.81 -1.58
CA LEU A 94 21.39 7.46 -0.19
C LEU A 94 22.68 7.43 0.64
N ARG A 95 22.53 7.58 1.96
CA ARG A 95 23.60 7.47 2.94
C ARG A 95 23.11 6.76 4.21
N VAL A 96 24.04 6.07 4.86
CA VAL A 96 23.85 5.65 6.26
C VAL A 96 23.94 6.91 7.13
N VAL A 97 22.99 7.04 8.06
CA VAL A 97 22.83 8.17 8.96
C VAL A 97 23.13 7.69 10.38
N ASP A 98 23.97 8.47 11.09
CA ASP A 98 24.30 8.24 12.50
C ASP A 98 25.00 6.90 12.79
N GLU A 99 25.36 6.70 14.05
CA GLU A 99 25.94 5.46 14.55
C GLU A 99 24.90 4.32 14.57
N PRO A 100 25.34 3.05 14.41
CA PRO A 100 24.43 1.92 14.49
C PRO A 100 23.83 1.79 15.89
N VAL A 101 22.55 1.38 15.96
CA VAL A 101 21.85 1.14 17.22
C VAL A 101 21.29 -0.27 17.28
N GLY A 102 21.04 -0.73 18.50
CA GLY A 102 20.55 -2.08 18.74
C GLY A 102 21.57 -3.14 18.34
N THR A 103 21.35 -4.36 18.81
CA THR A 103 22.14 -5.50 18.41
C THR A 103 21.25 -6.72 18.40
N GLY A 104 21.42 -7.60 17.41
CA GLY A 104 20.76 -8.89 17.37
C GLY A 104 21.59 -9.92 16.65
N TYR A 105 21.11 -11.16 16.64
CA TYR A 105 21.82 -12.28 16.01
C TYR A 105 21.01 -12.83 14.84
N TYR A 106 21.69 -13.08 13.73
CA TYR A 106 21.19 -14.00 12.72
C TYR A 106 21.32 -15.43 13.22
N VAL A 107 20.24 -16.19 13.12
CA VAL A 107 20.12 -17.55 13.61
C VAL A 107 19.71 -18.49 12.47
N ILE A 108 20.05 -19.77 12.60
CA ILE A 108 19.54 -20.81 11.70
C ILE A 108 18.38 -21.49 12.41
N LEU A 109 17.20 -21.45 11.80
CA LEU A 109 16.02 -22.11 12.36
C LEU A 109 16.05 -23.62 12.04
N THR A 110 15.68 -24.42 13.04
CA THR A 110 15.50 -25.87 12.94
C THR A 110 14.11 -26.25 13.43
N ARG A 111 13.60 -27.42 13.04
CA ARG A 111 12.31 -27.91 13.56
C ARG A 111 12.42 -28.15 15.08
N PRO A 112 11.36 -27.91 15.87
CA PRO A 112 11.43 -28.03 17.34
C PRO A 112 11.96 -29.37 17.87
N GLY A 113 11.68 -30.49 17.18
CA GLY A 113 12.16 -31.82 17.57
C GLY A 113 13.55 -32.20 17.04
N ASP A 114 14.20 -31.36 16.22
CA ASP A 114 15.44 -31.69 15.50
C ASP A 114 16.68 -31.18 16.25
N GLY A 115 16.79 -31.55 17.53
CA GLY A 115 17.87 -31.10 18.41
C GLY A 115 19.26 -31.52 17.91
N ALA A 116 19.37 -32.71 17.30
CA ALA A 116 20.63 -33.21 16.77
C ALA A 116 21.16 -32.35 15.60
N LEU A 117 20.29 -31.92 14.67
CA LEU A 117 20.69 -31.01 13.60
C LEU A 117 21.10 -29.65 14.17
N ARG A 118 20.34 -29.13 15.13
CA ARG A 118 20.65 -27.85 15.80
C ARG A 118 22.03 -27.86 16.42
N GLU A 119 22.38 -28.92 17.16
CA GLU A 119 23.72 -29.03 17.76
C GLU A 119 24.82 -29.14 16.71
N ARG A 120 24.63 -29.94 15.65
CA ARG A 120 25.60 -30.03 14.56
C ARG A 120 25.83 -28.70 13.84
N LEU A 121 24.77 -27.90 13.64
CA LEU A 121 24.89 -26.55 13.08
C LEU A 121 25.65 -25.61 14.02
N ASN A 122 25.32 -25.64 15.31
CA ASN A 122 26.01 -24.85 16.34
C ASN A 122 27.50 -25.20 16.39
N GLU A 123 27.86 -26.48 16.41
CA GLU A 123 29.25 -26.94 16.36
C GLU A 123 29.98 -26.50 15.09
N GLY A 124 29.30 -26.58 13.94
CA GLY A 124 29.85 -26.09 12.66
C GLY A 124 30.19 -24.60 12.72
N ILE A 125 29.30 -23.78 13.29
CA ILE A 125 29.53 -22.35 13.50
C ILE A 125 30.69 -22.13 14.48
N ARG A 126 30.70 -22.82 15.64
CA ARG A 126 31.79 -22.72 16.62
C ARG A 126 33.15 -23.07 16.02
N LYS A 127 33.21 -24.14 15.22
CA LYS A 127 34.42 -24.53 14.50
C LYS A 127 34.86 -23.44 13.51
N ALA A 128 33.93 -22.84 12.77
CA ALA A 128 34.25 -21.76 11.84
C ALA A 128 34.75 -20.48 12.55
N VAL A 129 34.24 -20.20 13.74
CA VAL A 129 34.73 -19.10 14.59
C VAL A 129 36.14 -19.40 15.10
N ARG A 130 36.37 -20.55 15.75
CA ARG A 130 37.67 -20.94 16.33
C ARG A 130 38.79 -21.00 15.30
N THR A 131 38.48 -21.48 14.10
CA THR A 131 39.47 -21.58 13.01
C THR A 131 39.72 -20.24 12.30
N GLY A 132 39.02 -19.17 12.67
CA GLY A 132 39.11 -17.87 11.99
C GLY A 132 38.46 -17.84 10.60
N ARG A 133 37.93 -18.96 10.11
CA ARG A 133 37.27 -19.05 8.80
C ARG A 133 36.07 -18.11 8.69
N LEU A 134 35.28 -17.97 9.75
CA LEU A 134 34.13 -17.08 9.75
C LEU A 134 34.55 -15.61 9.65
N LYS A 135 35.61 -15.23 10.37
CA LYS A 135 36.22 -13.89 10.27
C LYS A 135 36.71 -13.61 8.85
N ALA A 136 37.45 -14.55 8.25
CA ALA A 136 37.94 -14.41 6.89
C ALA A 136 36.80 -14.25 5.87
N LEU A 137 35.68 -14.98 6.04
CA LEU A 137 34.49 -14.81 5.21
C LEU A 137 33.88 -13.42 5.36
N TYR A 138 33.68 -12.93 6.58
CA TYR A 138 33.10 -11.61 6.78
C TYR A 138 34.02 -10.49 6.28
N GLN A 139 35.33 -10.62 6.42
CA GLN A 139 36.28 -9.67 5.83
C GLN A 139 36.23 -9.68 4.30
N LYS A 140 36.16 -10.87 3.68
CA LYS A 140 36.04 -11.01 2.21
C LYS A 140 34.83 -10.27 1.65
N TYR A 141 33.71 -10.25 2.39
CA TYR A 141 32.47 -9.61 1.97
C TYR A 141 32.24 -8.23 2.63
N GLY A 142 33.24 -7.65 3.29
CA GLY A 142 33.10 -6.33 3.93
C GLY A 142 32.11 -6.28 5.12
N LEU A 143 31.78 -7.42 5.71
CA LEU A 143 30.81 -7.56 6.80
C LEU A 143 31.43 -7.67 8.19
N TRP A 144 32.77 -7.63 8.29
CA TRP A 144 33.48 -7.72 9.57
C TRP A 144 33.57 -6.37 10.27
N ASP A 145 33.01 -6.27 11.47
CA ASP A 145 33.09 -5.08 12.34
C ASP A 145 33.44 -5.48 13.80
N ALA A 146 33.46 -4.50 14.69
CA ALA A 146 33.75 -4.72 16.12
C ALA A 146 32.69 -5.59 16.81
N ASN A 147 31.43 -5.57 16.36
CA ASN A 147 30.36 -6.39 16.94
C ASN A 147 30.61 -7.88 16.70
N GLN A 148 31.30 -8.24 15.60
CA GLN A 148 31.48 -9.64 15.24
C GLN A 148 32.51 -10.33 16.14
N GLN A 149 33.30 -9.55 16.88
CA GLN A 149 34.19 -10.07 17.92
C GLN A 149 33.42 -10.80 19.03
N ARG A 150 32.14 -10.43 19.27
CA ARG A 150 31.27 -11.13 20.23
C ARG A 150 31.03 -12.59 19.87
N LEU A 151 31.07 -12.94 18.59
CA LEU A 151 30.92 -14.33 18.15
C LEU A 151 32.07 -15.22 18.64
N SER A 152 33.27 -14.66 18.83
CA SER A 152 34.42 -15.37 19.39
C SER A 152 34.16 -15.79 20.83
N TYR A 153 33.52 -14.93 21.62
CA TYR A 153 33.13 -15.23 23.01
C TYR A 153 32.01 -16.29 23.07
N LEU A 154 31.02 -16.20 22.17
CA LEU A 154 29.94 -17.18 22.05
C LEU A 154 30.39 -18.55 21.50
N ALA A 155 31.60 -18.66 20.95
CA ALA A 155 32.15 -19.94 20.54
C ALA A 155 32.59 -20.83 21.72
N GLU A 156 32.73 -20.22 22.90
CA GLU A 156 33.20 -20.85 24.14
C GLU A 156 32.11 -20.88 25.22
N GLN A 157 31.08 -20.03 25.09
CA GLN A 157 29.93 -19.99 26.00
C GLN A 157 28.66 -20.62 25.39
N PRO A 158 27.64 -20.93 26.22
CA PRO A 158 26.30 -21.23 25.71
C PRO A 158 25.80 -20.09 24.84
N TRP A 159 25.06 -20.41 23.77
CA TRP A 159 24.38 -19.37 22.99
C TRP A 159 23.35 -18.68 23.89
N PRO A 160 23.27 -17.33 23.87
CA PRO A 160 22.26 -16.61 24.63
C PRO A 160 20.86 -17.08 24.26
N ASP A 161 19.97 -17.10 25.24
CA ASP A 161 18.58 -17.46 25.02
C ASP A 161 17.89 -16.35 24.21
N VAL A 162 17.08 -16.69 23.20
CA VAL A 162 16.48 -15.73 22.24
C VAL A 162 15.69 -14.63 22.96
N ALA A 163 15.16 -14.92 24.15
CA ALA A 163 14.41 -13.98 24.98
C ALA A 163 15.29 -12.89 25.65
N GLU A 164 16.59 -13.12 25.82
CA GLU A 164 17.53 -12.13 26.40
C GLU A 164 18.18 -11.22 25.34
N GLU A 165 18.09 -11.57 24.05
CA GLU A 165 18.86 -10.96 22.97
C GLU A 165 18.33 -9.60 22.50
N ILE A 166 17.07 -9.26 22.80
CA ILE A 166 16.49 -7.93 22.58
C ILE A 166 16.33 -7.25 23.94
N LYS A 167 17.44 -7.01 24.64
CA LYS A 167 17.48 -6.00 25.71
C LYS A 167 17.99 -4.70 25.07
N PRO A 168 17.12 -3.76 24.66
CA PRO A 168 17.57 -2.40 24.40
C PRO A 168 18.32 -1.89 25.62
N GLN A 169 19.27 -0.97 25.40
CA GLN A 169 20.08 -0.38 26.47
C GLN A 169 19.20 0.00 27.67
N GLU A 170 19.65 -0.34 28.89
CA GLU A 170 18.96 -0.04 30.14
C GLU A 170 18.51 1.43 30.14
N GLY A 171 17.19 1.65 30.06
CA GLY A 171 16.61 2.98 29.99
C GLY A 171 15.17 3.02 29.45
N ASP A 172 14.83 2.29 28.38
CA ASP A 172 13.50 2.41 27.75
C ASP A 172 13.10 1.14 26.99
N VAL A 173 12.88 0.04 27.70
CA VAL A 173 12.37 -1.20 27.10
C VAL A 173 10.96 -1.45 27.64
N GLN A 174 9.96 -0.98 26.91
CA GLN A 174 8.62 -1.54 27.10
C GLN A 174 8.67 -3.01 26.66
N PRO A 175 8.16 -3.96 27.47
CA PRO A 175 8.19 -5.39 27.13
C PRO A 175 7.53 -5.64 25.78
N ALA A 176 7.96 -6.70 25.08
CA ALA A 176 7.42 -7.14 23.79
C ALA A 176 5.90 -6.95 23.79
N VAL A 177 5.43 -5.92 23.07
CA VAL A 177 4.10 -5.38 23.28
C VAL A 177 3.09 -6.46 22.93
N SER A 178 2.47 -7.07 23.94
CA SER A 178 1.20 -7.76 23.75
C SER A 178 0.21 -6.65 23.40
N ILE A 179 0.07 -6.38 22.10
CA ILE A 179 -0.83 -5.34 21.63
C ILE A 179 -2.22 -5.79 22.05
N ARG A 180 -2.84 -5.04 22.96
CA ARG A 180 -4.24 -5.28 23.32
C ARG A 180 -5.10 -4.80 22.16
N PHE A 181 -6.17 -5.53 21.84
CA PHE A 181 -7.11 -5.12 20.80
C PHE A 181 -7.62 -3.68 21.01
N SER A 182 -7.85 -3.27 22.27
CA SER A 182 -8.26 -1.91 22.64
C SER A 182 -7.30 -0.81 22.16
N ALA A 183 -6.00 -1.12 21.99
CA ALA A 183 -5.01 -0.18 21.47
C ALA A 183 -5.14 0.02 19.95
N ILE A 184 -5.71 -0.94 19.24
CA ILE A 184 -5.86 -0.91 17.77
C ILE A 184 -7.19 -0.26 17.36
N VAL A 185 -8.19 -0.22 18.25
CA VAL A 185 -9.53 0.33 17.95
C VAL A 185 -9.47 1.74 17.35
N GLY A 186 -8.61 2.63 17.86
CA GLY A 186 -8.43 3.97 17.30
C GLY A 186 -7.91 3.94 15.85
N ASN A 187 -6.94 3.07 15.57
CA ASN A 187 -6.40 2.88 14.21
C ASN A 187 -7.44 2.23 13.28
N LEU A 188 -8.31 1.37 13.82
CA LEU A 188 -9.40 0.74 13.09
C LEU A 188 -10.40 1.77 12.56
N PHE A 189 -10.79 2.74 13.39
CA PHE A 189 -11.66 3.85 12.95
C PHE A 189 -10.98 4.76 11.92
N ARG A 190 -9.68 5.04 12.08
CA ARG A 190 -8.91 5.80 11.08
C ARG A 190 -8.85 5.07 9.74
N ALA A 191 -8.60 3.77 9.76
CA ALA A 191 -8.55 2.91 8.58
C ALA A 191 -9.94 2.79 7.90
N ALA A 192 -11.02 2.69 8.69
CA ALA A 192 -12.40 2.76 8.18
C ALA A 192 -12.69 4.10 7.51
N GLY A 193 -12.26 5.21 8.12
CA GLY A 193 -12.33 6.55 7.54
C GLY A 193 -11.58 6.66 6.22
N MET A 194 -10.37 6.10 6.13
CA MET A 194 -9.57 6.05 4.90
C MET A 194 -10.26 5.23 3.79
N THR A 195 -10.86 4.09 4.16
CA THR A 195 -11.63 3.23 3.25
C THR A 195 -12.80 4.02 2.62
N LEU A 196 -13.54 4.76 3.47
CA LEU A 196 -14.65 5.60 3.01
C LEU A 196 -14.15 6.78 2.17
N ALA A 197 -13.06 7.42 2.56
CA ALA A 197 -12.46 8.54 1.83
C ALA A 197 -12.04 8.13 0.41
N LEU A 198 -11.40 6.95 0.27
CA LEU A 198 -11.07 6.40 -1.05
C LEU A 198 -12.33 6.19 -1.88
N ALA A 199 -13.36 5.54 -1.34
CA ALA A 199 -14.58 5.26 -2.09
C ALA A 199 -15.31 6.54 -2.54
N VAL A 200 -15.47 7.49 -1.62
CA VAL A 200 -16.20 8.75 -1.88
C VAL A 200 -15.42 9.71 -2.76
N ALA A 201 -14.08 9.67 -2.75
CA ALA A 201 -13.26 10.47 -3.67
C ALA A 201 -13.18 9.85 -5.07
N SER A 202 -13.08 8.53 -5.17
CA SER A 202 -12.88 7.82 -6.45
C SER A 202 -14.16 7.73 -7.27
N PHE A 203 -15.28 7.42 -6.63
CA PHE A 203 -16.51 7.09 -7.36
C PHE A 203 -17.10 8.29 -8.14
N PRO A 204 -17.17 9.52 -7.60
CA PRO A 204 -17.60 10.68 -8.39
C PRO A 204 -16.70 10.92 -9.60
N LEU A 205 -15.39 10.71 -9.47
CA LEU A 205 -14.47 10.83 -10.58
C LEU A 205 -14.70 9.72 -11.62
N ALA A 206 -14.97 8.49 -11.17
CA ALA A 206 -15.35 7.37 -12.04
C ALA A 206 -16.62 7.68 -12.86
N VAL A 207 -17.65 8.21 -12.19
CA VAL A 207 -18.92 8.63 -12.81
C VAL A 207 -18.67 9.74 -13.85
N LEU A 208 -17.90 10.77 -13.49
CA LEU A 208 -17.60 11.88 -14.40
C LEU A 208 -16.85 11.42 -15.65
N ILE A 209 -15.78 10.64 -15.48
CA ILE A 209 -15.01 10.08 -16.60
C ILE A 209 -15.90 9.14 -17.42
N GLY A 210 -16.69 8.28 -16.77
CA GLY A 210 -17.59 7.34 -17.41
C GLY A 210 -18.64 8.03 -18.29
N ILE A 211 -19.23 9.13 -17.83
CA ILE A 211 -20.16 9.95 -18.62
C ILE A 211 -19.47 10.51 -19.86
N VAL A 212 -18.28 11.12 -19.70
CA VAL A 212 -17.53 11.71 -20.82
C VAL A 212 -17.18 10.64 -21.87
N VAL A 213 -16.65 9.50 -21.43
CA VAL A 213 -16.29 8.37 -22.30
C VAL A 213 -17.53 7.81 -23.00
N SER A 214 -18.65 7.64 -22.28
CA SER A 214 -19.90 7.15 -22.85
C SER A 214 -20.45 8.09 -23.94
N LEU A 215 -20.50 9.39 -23.67
CA LEU A 215 -20.94 10.39 -24.65
C LEU A 215 -20.05 10.38 -25.89
N GLY A 216 -18.73 10.26 -25.72
CA GLY A 216 -17.78 10.12 -26.82
C GLY A 216 -18.02 8.87 -27.67
N ARG A 217 -18.43 7.74 -27.04
CA ARG A 217 -18.76 6.50 -27.75
C ARG A 217 -20.10 6.55 -28.50
N VAL A 218 -21.11 7.23 -27.93
CA VAL A 218 -22.46 7.29 -28.52
C VAL A 218 -22.56 8.39 -29.59
N TYR A 219 -22.04 9.58 -29.31
CA TYR A 219 -22.26 10.77 -30.14
C TYR A 219 -21.00 11.32 -30.82
N GLY A 220 -19.81 10.83 -30.45
CA GLY A 220 -18.55 11.32 -30.99
C GLY A 220 -18.31 10.91 -32.46
N PRO A 221 -17.51 11.70 -33.21
CA PRO A 221 -17.06 11.30 -34.54
C PRO A 221 -16.17 10.05 -34.45
N TRP A 222 -15.93 9.39 -35.59
CA TRP A 222 -15.21 8.10 -35.64
C TRP A 222 -13.91 8.06 -34.81
N PRO A 223 -13.01 9.07 -34.85
CA PRO A 223 -11.77 9.03 -34.06
C PRO A 223 -12.03 9.02 -32.54
N VAL A 224 -12.95 9.86 -32.06
CA VAL A 224 -13.30 9.97 -30.64
C VAL A 224 -13.92 8.67 -30.15
N ARG A 225 -14.84 8.11 -30.94
CA ARG A 225 -15.49 6.83 -30.64
C ARG A 225 -14.49 5.67 -30.60
N ALA A 226 -13.53 5.64 -31.53
CA ALA A 226 -12.49 4.63 -31.56
C ALA A 226 -11.59 4.71 -30.32
N LEU A 227 -11.11 5.90 -29.97
CA LEU A 227 -10.28 6.12 -28.76
C LEU A 227 -11.04 5.75 -27.47
N ALA A 228 -12.28 6.19 -27.33
CA ALA A 228 -13.10 5.90 -26.16
C ALA A 228 -13.44 4.40 -26.05
N THR A 229 -13.59 3.70 -27.18
CA THR A 229 -13.79 2.24 -27.20
C THR A 229 -12.51 1.51 -26.79
N ALA A 230 -11.36 1.90 -27.35
CA ALA A 230 -10.07 1.32 -26.97
C ALA A 230 -9.77 1.54 -25.47
N TYR A 231 -10.07 2.72 -24.93
CA TYR A 231 -9.97 3.00 -23.49
C TYR A 231 -10.78 1.99 -22.67
N VAL A 232 -12.08 1.83 -22.98
CA VAL A 232 -12.94 0.92 -22.23
C VAL A 232 -12.47 -0.53 -22.33
N GLU A 233 -12.06 -0.98 -23.54
CA GLU A 233 -11.57 -2.34 -23.76
C GLU A 233 -10.28 -2.63 -22.98
N VAL A 234 -9.30 -1.71 -23.01
CA VAL A 234 -8.04 -1.87 -22.29
C VAL A 234 -8.24 -1.86 -20.78
N ILE A 235 -9.02 -0.90 -20.27
CA ILE A 235 -9.23 -0.76 -18.82
C ILE A 235 -10.05 -1.92 -18.26
N ARG A 236 -11.08 -2.41 -18.97
CA ARG A 236 -11.82 -3.60 -18.53
C ARG A 236 -11.05 -4.90 -18.74
N GLY A 237 -10.14 -4.93 -19.70
CA GLY A 237 -9.28 -6.08 -19.98
C GLY A 237 -8.08 -6.21 -19.04
N THR A 238 -7.84 -5.24 -18.16
CA THR A 238 -6.68 -5.23 -17.25
C THR A 238 -7.11 -5.23 -15.77
N PRO A 239 -6.44 -6.01 -14.89
CA PRO A 239 -6.78 -6.03 -13.47
C PRO A 239 -6.55 -4.68 -12.76
N LEU A 240 -7.45 -4.30 -11.84
CA LEU A 240 -7.33 -3.10 -11.01
C LEU A 240 -5.98 -3.03 -10.29
N LEU A 241 -5.51 -4.15 -9.72
CA LEU A 241 -4.21 -4.22 -9.03
C LEU A 241 -3.05 -3.80 -9.95
N LEU A 242 -3.06 -4.28 -11.20
CA LEU A 242 -2.02 -3.92 -12.17
C LEU A 242 -2.10 -2.43 -12.53
N GLN A 243 -3.30 -1.87 -12.67
CA GLN A 243 -3.49 -0.45 -12.93
C GLN A 243 -2.95 0.40 -11.78
N LEU A 244 -3.19 0.01 -10.53
CA LEU A 244 -2.62 0.67 -9.35
C LEU A 244 -1.09 0.62 -9.35
N PHE A 245 -0.49 -0.53 -9.67
CA PHE A 245 0.96 -0.65 -9.78
C PHE A 245 1.54 0.22 -10.89
N VAL A 246 0.88 0.27 -12.05
CA VAL A 246 1.30 1.14 -13.14
C VAL A 246 1.28 2.60 -12.69
N ILE A 247 0.17 3.06 -12.10
CA ILE A 247 0.03 4.45 -11.66
C ILE A 247 1.03 4.81 -10.55
N PHE A 248 1.26 3.90 -9.61
CA PHE A 248 2.03 4.22 -8.40
C PHE A 248 3.53 3.97 -8.52
N TYR A 249 3.94 2.93 -9.26
CA TYR A 249 5.34 2.52 -9.40
C TYR A 249 5.91 2.81 -10.79
N LEU A 250 5.13 2.66 -11.88
CA LEU A 250 5.66 2.77 -13.25
C LEU A 250 5.57 4.19 -13.82
N VAL A 251 4.46 4.88 -13.64
CA VAL A 251 4.25 6.26 -14.15
C VAL A 251 5.33 7.25 -13.67
N PRO A 252 5.78 7.24 -12.39
CA PRO A 252 6.90 8.07 -11.96
C PRO A 252 8.20 7.81 -12.74
N GLN A 253 8.44 6.56 -13.16
CA GLN A 253 9.66 6.18 -13.88
C GLN A 253 9.74 6.82 -15.27
N LEU A 254 8.61 7.17 -15.88
CA LEU A 254 8.60 7.93 -17.14
C LEU A 254 9.26 9.31 -16.97
N GLY A 255 9.03 9.96 -15.82
CA GLY A 255 9.71 11.20 -15.46
C GLY A 255 11.21 10.99 -15.28
N VAL A 256 11.59 9.92 -14.57
CA VAL A 256 13.01 9.56 -14.35
C VAL A 256 13.72 9.29 -15.67
N TRP A 257 13.11 8.49 -16.56
CA TRP A 257 13.68 8.17 -17.88
C TRP A 257 13.76 9.38 -18.80
N SER A 258 12.88 10.37 -18.63
CA SER A 258 12.96 11.64 -19.36
C SER A 258 14.10 12.54 -18.87
N GLY A 259 14.71 12.25 -17.72
CA GLY A 259 15.73 13.08 -17.08
C GLY A 259 15.18 14.38 -16.48
N SER A 260 13.85 14.58 -16.47
CA SER A 260 13.22 15.80 -15.95
C SER A 260 12.75 15.60 -14.51
N GLU A 261 13.36 16.35 -13.59
CA GLU A 261 12.92 16.38 -12.19
C GLU A 261 11.48 16.92 -12.06
N THR A 262 11.11 17.93 -12.86
CA THR A 262 9.75 18.49 -12.88
C THR A 262 8.72 17.45 -13.30
N LEU A 263 9.00 16.67 -14.36
CA LEU A 263 8.09 15.61 -14.79
C LEU A 263 8.03 14.47 -13.76
N THR A 264 9.16 14.13 -13.15
CA THR A 264 9.20 13.11 -12.08
C THR A 264 8.33 13.53 -10.90
N ALA A 265 8.44 14.78 -10.45
CA ALA A 265 7.62 15.32 -9.37
C ALA A 265 6.13 15.35 -9.73
N LEU A 266 5.79 15.74 -10.96
CA LEU A 266 4.39 15.80 -11.44
C LEU A 266 3.75 14.40 -11.53
N LEU A 267 4.53 13.39 -11.91
CA LEU A 267 4.07 12.01 -12.08
C LEU A 267 4.17 11.17 -10.80
N SER A 268 4.79 11.70 -9.74
CA SER A 268 4.93 11.04 -8.44
C SER A 268 3.75 11.38 -7.54
N PHE A 269 2.72 10.54 -7.56
CA PHE A 269 1.52 10.76 -6.76
C PHE A 269 1.68 10.25 -5.31
N PRO A 270 1.14 10.96 -4.31
CA PRO A 270 0.92 10.40 -2.98
C PRO A 270 0.05 9.14 -3.06
N PRO A 271 0.22 8.15 -2.14
CA PRO A 271 -0.54 6.90 -2.15
C PRO A 271 -2.04 7.08 -2.28
N PHE A 272 -2.62 8.02 -1.52
CA PHE A 272 -4.05 8.34 -1.59
C PHE A 272 -4.49 8.76 -2.99
N VAL A 273 -3.76 9.68 -3.63
CA VAL A 273 -4.08 10.18 -4.98
C VAL A 273 -3.95 9.07 -6.01
N ALA A 274 -2.89 8.26 -5.94
CA ALA A 274 -2.71 7.11 -6.82
C ALA A 274 -3.85 6.09 -6.68
N GLY A 275 -4.29 5.80 -5.45
CA GLY A 275 -5.44 4.96 -5.17
C GLY A 275 -6.74 5.51 -5.76
N VAL A 276 -6.99 6.81 -5.56
CA VAL A 276 -8.17 7.49 -6.12
C VAL A 276 -8.19 7.45 -7.63
N LEU A 277 -7.06 7.76 -8.28
CA LEU A 277 -6.95 7.73 -9.73
C LEU A 277 -7.11 6.31 -10.29
N GLY A 278 -6.47 5.30 -9.69
CA GLY A 278 -6.58 3.92 -10.13
C GLY A 278 -7.99 3.36 -10.02
N LEU A 279 -8.64 3.57 -8.87
CA LEU A 279 -10.05 3.18 -8.69
C LEU A 279 -10.97 3.92 -9.66
N ALA A 280 -10.78 5.24 -9.82
CA ALA A 280 -11.62 6.05 -10.70
C ALA A 280 -11.48 5.65 -12.18
N ILE A 281 -10.25 5.46 -12.66
CA ILE A 281 -9.97 5.01 -14.03
C ILE A 281 -10.62 3.65 -14.27
N ASN A 282 -10.40 2.69 -13.37
CA ASN A 282 -10.92 1.34 -13.51
C ASN A 282 -12.46 1.32 -13.61
N TYR A 283 -13.12 1.93 -12.62
CA TYR A 283 -14.58 1.95 -12.55
C TYR A 283 -15.20 2.83 -13.63
N SER A 284 -14.53 3.88 -14.10
CA SER A 284 -15.08 4.73 -15.17
C SER A 284 -15.34 3.96 -16.47
N ALA A 285 -14.57 2.90 -16.75
CA ALA A 285 -14.79 2.07 -17.93
C ALA A 285 -16.04 1.20 -17.81
N ALA A 286 -16.35 0.68 -16.61
CA ALA A 286 -17.59 -0.02 -16.32
C ALA A 286 -18.78 0.94 -16.37
N GLU A 287 -18.64 2.10 -15.73
CA GLU A 287 -19.63 3.18 -15.74
C GLU A 287 -19.95 3.66 -17.16
N ALA A 288 -18.93 3.84 -18.01
CA ALA A 288 -19.11 4.21 -19.41
C ALA A 288 -19.99 3.20 -20.17
N GLU A 289 -19.83 1.90 -19.89
CA GLU A 289 -20.65 0.85 -20.49
C GLU A 289 -22.08 0.87 -19.97
N ASN A 290 -22.26 1.07 -18.66
CA ASN A 290 -23.59 1.23 -18.03
C ASN A 290 -24.35 2.41 -18.66
N TYR A 291 -23.71 3.58 -18.78
CA TYR A 291 -24.31 4.76 -19.41
C TYR A 291 -24.64 4.51 -20.88
N ARG A 292 -23.73 3.88 -21.63
CA ARG A 292 -23.95 3.57 -23.06
C ARG A 292 -25.13 2.62 -23.23
N ALA A 293 -25.19 1.56 -22.42
CA ALA A 293 -26.27 0.59 -22.44
C ALA A 293 -27.61 1.25 -22.06
N GLY A 294 -27.62 2.12 -21.04
CA GLY A 294 -28.81 2.87 -20.64
C GLY A 294 -29.33 3.83 -21.70
N LEU A 295 -28.44 4.51 -22.42
CA LEU A 295 -28.82 5.38 -23.55
C LEU A 295 -29.39 4.57 -24.72
N LEU A 296 -28.79 3.42 -25.04
CA LEU A 296 -29.23 2.56 -26.15
C LEU A 296 -30.47 1.71 -25.83
N ALA A 297 -30.80 1.54 -24.54
CA ALA A 297 -32.00 0.85 -24.10
C ALA A 297 -33.29 1.65 -24.38
N ILE A 298 -33.17 2.96 -24.64
CA ILE A 298 -34.33 3.80 -24.95
C ILE A 298 -34.84 3.49 -26.37
N PRO A 299 -36.14 3.11 -26.54
CA PRO A 299 -36.70 2.83 -27.85
C PRO A 299 -36.54 4.01 -28.79
N ARG A 300 -36.11 3.77 -30.04
CA ARG A 300 -35.92 4.83 -31.05
C ARG A 300 -37.16 5.69 -31.27
N GLY A 301 -38.35 5.09 -31.16
CA GLY A 301 -39.64 5.78 -31.27
C GLY A 301 -39.81 6.94 -30.29
N GLN A 302 -39.16 6.93 -29.10
CA GLN A 302 -39.18 8.06 -28.16
C GLN A 302 -38.48 9.28 -28.74
N THR A 303 -37.32 9.06 -29.34
CA THR A 303 -36.55 10.12 -30.01
C THR A 303 -37.26 10.61 -31.27
N GLU A 304 -37.79 9.69 -32.08
CA GLU A 304 -38.54 10.02 -33.30
C GLU A 304 -39.80 10.83 -32.99
N ALA A 305 -40.57 10.45 -31.97
CA ALA A 305 -41.76 11.18 -31.53
C ALA A 305 -41.40 12.59 -31.01
N ALA A 306 -40.32 12.72 -30.23
CA ALA A 306 -39.86 14.02 -29.74
C ALA A 306 -39.47 14.96 -30.89
N LEU A 307 -38.76 14.45 -31.89
CA LEU A 307 -38.38 15.20 -33.10
C LEU A 307 -39.63 15.57 -33.93
N ALA A 308 -40.60 14.66 -34.06
CA ALA A 308 -41.86 14.91 -34.77
C ALA A 308 -42.71 16.00 -34.11
N LEU A 309 -42.61 16.15 -32.79
CA LEU A 309 -43.22 17.26 -32.02
C LEU A 309 -42.43 18.58 -32.11
N GLY A 310 -41.42 18.66 -32.97
CA GLY A 310 -40.62 19.88 -33.20
C GLY A 310 -39.51 20.12 -32.18
N MET A 311 -39.18 19.15 -31.32
CA MET A 311 -38.03 19.30 -30.43
C MET A 311 -36.72 19.26 -31.21
N THR A 312 -35.75 20.09 -30.85
CA THR A 312 -34.38 19.95 -31.36
C THR A 312 -33.73 18.67 -30.79
N PRO A 313 -32.72 18.07 -31.45
CA PRO A 313 -32.04 16.88 -30.94
C PRO A 313 -31.52 17.03 -29.50
N ALA A 314 -31.00 18.21 -29.15
CA ALA A 314 -30.56 18.51 -27.78
C ALA A 314 -31.74 18.56 -26.79
N THR A 315 -32.89 19.09 -27.20
CA THR A 315 -34.10 19.15 -26.37
C THR A 315 -34.70 17.75 -26.18
N ALA A 316 -34.80 16.96 -27.25
CA ALA A 316 -35.25 15.57 -27.21
C ALA A 316 -34.34 14.73 -26.29
N LEU A 317 -33.03 14.88 -26.44
CA LEU A 317 -32.05 14.22 -25.57
C LEU A 317 -32.25 14.61 -24.10
N ARG A 318 -32.29 15.91 -23.79
CA ARG A 318 -32.39 16.41 -22.41
C ARG A 318 -33.72 16.12 -21.72
N ARG A 319 -34.85 16.23 -22.44
CA ARG A 319 -36.20 16.16 -21.84
C ARG A 319 -36.84 14.78 -21.95
N VAL A 320 -36.44 13.95 -22.93
CA VAL A 320 -37.08 12.65 -23.19
C VAL A 320 -36.11 11.51 -22.88
N VAL A 321 -34.94 11.49 -23.51
CA VAL A 321 -34.01 10.35 -23.45
C VAL A 321 -33.28 10.28 -22.11
N LEU A 322 -32.64 11.37 -21.67
CA LEU A 322 -31.83 11.41 -20.43
C LEU A 322 -32.61 10.99 -19.18
N PRO A 323 -33.83 11.51 -18.90
CA PRO A 323 -34.58 11.11 -17.71
C PRO A 323 -34.93 9.62 -17.68
N GLN A 324 -35.16 9.01 -18.84
CA GLN A 324 -35.43 7.57 -18.95
C GLN A 324 -34.14 6.76 -18.78
N ALA A 325 -33.06 7.16 -19.45
CA ALA A 325 -31.76 6.50 -19.36
C ALA A 325 -31.21 6.53 -17.92
N VAL A 326 -31.35 7.64 -17.20
CA VAL A 326 -30.94 7.76 -15.79
C VAL A 326 -31.62 6.71 -14.91
N ARG A 327 -32.92 6.43 -15.12
CA ARG A 327 -33.63 5.39 -14.35
C ARG A 327 -33.10 3.98 -14.62
N ILE A 328 -32.62 3.73 -15.84
CA ILE A 328 -32.03 2.44 -16.23
C ILE A 328 -30.64 2.28 -15.62
N VAL A 329 -29.88 3.38 -15.50
CA VAL A 329 -28.46 3.33 -15.12
C VAL A 329 -28.23 3.46 -13.61
N ILE A 330 -29.09 4.14 -12.84
CA ILE A 330 -28.86 4.27 -11.38
C ILE A 330 -28.69 2.90 -10.66
N PRO A 331 -29.48 1.84 -10.95
CA PRO A 331 -29.28 0.53 -10.32
C PRO A 331 -27.87 -0.04 -10.48
N PRO A 332 -27.32 -0.25 -11.70
CA PRO A 332 -25.95 -0.75 -11.85
C PRO A 332 -24.91 0.20 -11.27
N VAL A 333 -25.06 1.53 -11.41
CA VAL A 333 -24.13 2.52 -10.81
C VAL A 333 -24.05 2.36 -9.29
N THR A 334 -25.20 2.16 -8.64
CA THR A 334 -25.19 2.00 -7.18
C THR A 334 -24.55 0.68 -6.76
N ASN A 335 -24.71 -0.38 -7.55
CA ASN A 335 -24.03 -1.65 -7.33
C ASN A 335 -22.50 -1.52 -7.52
N ASP A 336 -22.08 -0.79 -8.55
CA ASP A 336 -20.68 -0.54 -8.84
C ASP A 336 -20.02 0.32 -7.76
N PHE A 337 -20.74 1.24 -7.11
CA PHE A 337 -20.24 1.94 -5.92
C PHE A 337 -19.95 0.99 -4.75
N ILE A 338 -20.84 0.02 -4.50
CA ILE A 338 -20.65 -0.99 -3.44
C ILE A 338 -19.47 -1.91 -3.76
N ALA A 339 -19.28 -2.25 -5.04
CA ALA A 339 -18.13 -2.99 -5.50
C ALA A 339 -16.84 -2.19 -5.30
N LEU A 340 -16.81 -0.92 -5.74
CA LEU A 340 -15.66 -0.03 -5.58
C LEU A 340 -15.27 0.10 -4.11
N PHE A 341 -16.26 0.28 -3.23
CA PHE A 341 -16.03 0.36 -1.79
C PHE A 341 -15.25 -0.86 -1.26
N LYS A 342 -15.56 -2.07 -1.73
CA LYS A 342 -14.82 -3.29 -1.34
C LYS A 342 -13.45 -3.36 -2.00
N ASP A 343 -13.35 -2.93 -3.26
CA ASP A 343 -12.10 -2.94 -4.03
C ASP A 343 -11.07 -1.93 -3.51
N THR A 344 -11.45 -0.97 -2.66
CA THR A 344 -10.49 -0.13 -1.91
C THR A 344 -9.47 -0.96 -1.12
N ALA A 345 -9.81 -2.19 -0.72
CA ALA A 345 -8.90 -3.14 -0.07
C ALA A 345 -7.64 -3.40 -0.90
N VAL A 346 -7.73 -3.37 -2.23
CA VAL A 346 -6.60 -3.59 -3.14
C VAL A 346 -5.56 -2.46 -3.02
N CYS A 347 -5.96 -1.26 -2.62
CA CYS A 347 -5.06 -0.13 -2.42
C CYS A 347 -4.07 -0.33 -1.26
N SER A 348 -4.30 -1.31 -0.38
CA SER A 348 -3.31 -1.71 0.64
C SER A 348 -1.97 -2.16 0.06
N THR A 349 -1.94 -2.56 -1.21
CA THR A 349 -0.73 -2.96 -1.92
C THR A 349 0.15 -1.79 -2.36
N ILE A 350 -0.38 -0.56 -2.34
CA ILE A 350 0.34 0.67 -2.71
C ILE A 350 0.51 1.60 -1.52
N LEU A 351 0.82 1.03 -0.35
CA LEU A 351 1.14 1.74 0.89
C LEU A 351 -0.02 2.55 1.51
N ILE A 352 -1.27 2.25 1.15
CA ILE A 352 -2.42 2.88 1.81
C ILE A 352 -2.85 2.04 3.02
N VAL A 353 -2.94 2.68 4.18
CA VAL A 353 -3.45 2.05 5.41
C VAL A 353 -4.96 2.28 5.51
N GLU A 354 -5.71 1.55 4.69
CA GLU A 354 -7.15 1.35 4.86
C GLU A 354 -7.42 0.09 5.71
N LEU A 355 -8.67 -0.37 5.84
CA LEU A 355 -9.01 -1.50 6.71
C LEU A 355 -8.16 -2.75 6.44
N THR A 356 -8.00 -3.15 5.18
CA THR A 356 -7.15 -4.31 4.82
C THR A 356 -5.66 -4.01 5.02
N GLY A 357 -5.21 -2.78 4.74
CA GLY A 357 -3.86 -2.30 5.04
C GLY A 357 -3.54 -2.39 6.53
N LEU A 358 -4.50 -2.11 7.41
CA LEU A 358 -4.34 -2.24 8.86
C LEU A 358 -4.19 -3.72 9.28
N TYR A 359 -4.98 -4.63 8.72
CA TYR A 359 -4.77 -6.07 8.94
C TYR A 359 -3.34 -6.47 8.59
N TYR A 360 -2.89 -6.00 7.43
CA TYR A 360 -1.57 -6.26 6.89
C TYR A 360 -0.43 -5.76 7.80
N GLN A 361 -0.63 -4.65 8.50
CA GLN A 361 0.31 -4.11 9.47
C GLN A 361 0.39 -4.98 10.74
N TYR A 362 -0.73 -5.53 11.19
CA TYR A 362 -0.82 -6.23 12.48
C TYR A 362 -0.90 -7.76 12.37
N LYS A 363 -0.92 -8.35 11.17
CA LYS A 363 -1.07 -9.81 10.97
C LYS A 363 0.01 -10.66 11.63
N THR A 364 1.17 -10.08 11.93
CA THR A 364 2.28 -10.75 12.61
C THR A 364 2.12 -10.84 14.13
N TYR A 365 1.07 -10.23 14.69
CA TYR A 365 0.76 -10.25 16.13
C TYR A 365 -0.31 -11.32 16.43
N PRO A 366 0.08 -12.54 16.84
CA PRO A 366 -0.86 -13.66 16.99
C PRO A 366 -1.96 -13.40 18.02
N GLY A 367 -1.73 -12.52 19.02
CA GLY A 367 -2.70 -12.20 20.07
C GLY A 367 -3.90 -11.36 19.60
N VAL A 368 -3.84 -10.73 18.43
CA VAL A 368 -4.91 -9.84 17.92
C VAL A 368 -5.35 -10.15 16.50
N VAL A 369 -4.60 -10.97 15.75
CA VAL A 369 -4.84 -11.18 14.32
C VAL A 369 -6.25 -11.69 14.01
N VAL A 370 -6.78 -12.61 14.82
CA VAL A 370 -8.12 -13.18 14.64
C VAL A 370 -9.20 -12.14 14.95
N GLU A 371 -9.07 -11.45 16.08
CA GLU A 371 -10.00 -10.39 16.51
C GLU A 371 -10.03 -9.24 15.50
N LEU A 372 -8.85 -8.86 15.00
CA LEU A 372 -8.69 -7.81 13.98
C LEU A 372 -9.33 -8.21 12.66
N ALA A 373 -9.11 -9.44 12.19
CA ALA A 373 -9.74 -9.94 10.97
C ALA A 373 -11.27 -9.94 11.08
N ALA A 374 -11.81 -10.41 12.22
CA ALA A 374 -13.25 -10.42 12.48
C ALA A 374 -13.82 -9.00 12.53
N ALA A 375 -13.13 -8.06 13.19
CA ALA A 375 -13.54 -6.67 13.29
C ALA A 375 -13.53 -5.97 11.92
N ILE A 376 -12.51 -6.19 11.10
CA ILE A 376 -12.43 -5.64 9.74
C ILE A 376 -13.55 -6.19 8.86
N ALA A 377 -13.79 -7.51 8.87
CA ALA A 377 -14.89 -8.11 8.13
C ALA A 377 -16.24 -7.55 8.56
N ALA A 378 -16.45 -7.40 9.87
CA ALA A 378 -17.65 -6.78 10.43
C ALA A 378 -17.81 -5.32 10.00
N LEU A 379 -16.72 -4.53 9.95
CA LEU A 379 -16.75 -3.14 9.51
C LEU A 379 -17.06 -3.00 8.02
N TYR A 380 -16.42 -3.80 7.15
CA TYR A 380 -16.78 -3.81 5.73
C TYR A 380 -18.26 -4.13 5.54
N LEU A 381 -18.79 -5.11 6.28
CA LEU A 381 -20.20 -5.46 6.22
C LEU A 381 -21.10 -4.34 6.75
N LEU A 382 -20.78 -3.78 7.92
CA LEU A 382 -21.55 -2.74 8.59
C LEU A 382 -21.57 -1.42 7.81
N MET A 383 -20.50 -1.14 7.06
CA MET A 383 -20.43 0.01 6.17
C MET A 383 -21.14 -0.25 4.83
N SER A 384 -20.95 -1.42 4.21
CA SER A 384 -21.53 -1.73 2.89
C SER A 384 -23.02 -2.11 2.94
N TYR A 385 -23.51 -2.68 4.04
CA TYR A 385 -24.90 -3.10 4.17
C TYR A 385 -25.91 -1.93 4.09
N PRO A 386 -25.73 -0.81 4.80
CA PRO A 386 -26.57 0.38 4.64
C PRO A 386 -26.61 0.87 3.20
N MET A 387 -25.46 0.89 2.51
CA MET A 387 -25.40 1.28 1.09
C MET A 387 -26.25 0.33 0.23
N ALA A 388 -26.14 -0.99 0.45
CA ALA A 388 -26.93 -1.98 -0.27
C ALA A 388 -28.44 -1.88 0.02
N VAL A 389 -28.83 -1.54 1.26
CA VAL A 389 -30.24 -1.30 1.60
C VAL A 389 -30.76 -0.05 0.89
N LEU A 390 -30.01 1.04 0.92
CA LEU A 390 -30.36 2.29 0.24
C LEU A 390 -30.47 2.09 -1.28
N ALA A 391 -29.54 1.33 -1.87
CA ALA A 391 -29.56 0.94 -3.28
C ALA A 391 -30.88 0.23 -3.63
N ARG A 392 -31.24 -0.82 -2.88
CA ARG A 392 -32.50 -1.56 -3.08
C ARG A 392 -33.74 -0.68 -2.92
N GLN A 393 -33.71 0.30 -2.01
CA GLN A 393 -34.81 1.24 -1.84
C GLN A 393 -34.93 2.19 -3.04
N LEU A 394 -33.80 2.72 -3.54
CA LEU A 394 -33.75 3.55 -4.73
C LEU A 394 -34.26 2.79 -5.97
N GLU A 395 -33.79 1.56 -6.16
CA GLU A 395 -34.25 0.65 -7.22
C GLU A 395 -35.76 0.44 -7.19
N ARG A 396 -36.33 0.09 -6.02
CA ARG A 396 -37.78 -0.10 -5.87
C ARG A 396 -38.57 1.17 -6.17
N ARG A 397 -38.06 2.35 -5.82
CA ARG A 397 -38.73 3.63 -6.12
C ARG A 397 -38.71 3.92 -7.63
N MET A 398 -37.61 3.65 -8.31
CA MET A 398 -37.50 3.87 -9.75
C MET A 398 -38.33 2.86 -10.56
N ALA A 399 -38.40 1.60 -10.11
CA ALA A 399 -39.22 0.57 -10.75
C ALA A 399 -40.73 0.87 -10.68
N ARG A 400 -41.20 1.57 -9.63
CA ARG A 400 -42.62 1.97 -9.50
C ARG A 400 -43.07 3.01 -10.54
N GLY A 401 -42.14 3.79 -11.11
CA GLY A 401 -42.42 4.74 -12.19
C GLY A 401 -42.33 4.15 -13.59
N ALA A 402 -42.07 2.84 -13.72
CA ALA A 402 -41.84 2.12 -14.97
C ALA A 402 -42.86 1.00 -15.21
N LYS A 403 -44.03 1.04 -14.54
CA LYS A 403 -45.13 0.15 -14.92
C LYS A 403 -45.67 0.60 -16.30
N PRO A 404 -45.80 -0.32 -17.27
CA PRO A 404 -46.29 -0.03 -18.61
C PRO A 404 -47.72 0.52 -18.61
#